data_AF-A0A1Q7WVF9-F1
#
_entry.id   AF-A0A1Q7WVF9-F1
#
_cell.length_a   1.000
_cell.length_b   1.000
_cell.length_c   1.000
_cell.angle_alpha   90.00
_cell.angle_beta   90.00
_cell.angle_gamma   90.00
#
_symmetry.space_group_name_H-M   'P 1'
#
loop_
_entity.id
_entity.type
_entity.pdbx_description
1 polymer ?
#
loop_
_entity_poly.entity_id
_entity_poly.type
_entity_poly.pdbx_seq_one_letter_code
_entity_poly.pdbx_strand_id
1 'polypeptide(L)'
;MRLSVISFANQIRRLLADERGAISVIMGVLMIPLVGALAIGFEVSNWYMTTRDMQNAADAAAVAAATNAKSNYDIEAKAVAARYGFVDGANSITVAASNTAACPGGTNTCYSVTITGFVPLLMSQIVGFQGDAIVNGTREKRLSSVAVAKAATQPEELCMVALAGSGAAQGIRTNGAPVANMNGCNVMSNTNAQCNGSDLGAGFGLAHGTSSGCGVTCPAGTSSYPQESKHGNSYSVAATNQLSGTLSLSNGNNFRCGDQMLTADTVINTPLGSTDPAVLIIENGQLDLNGHTLRTSTGSAVTLVFSGTPDPPGLTYLHAPTDNTNGSGGVLDIAAPKLGPWSGVAIYQDPSLTTGVDVSAAGNSPTWNITGLVYMPHASVQLKGAIDKATAGTSCLVLIADNFQLSGNAGIAKTDIGHCHDAGLTMPSATIPGRSALVL
;
A
#
# COMPACT_ATOMS: atom_id res chain seq x y z
N MET A 1 -67.97 20.68 -54.99
CA MET A 1 -66.92 19.65 -54.85
C MET A 1 -65.64 19.93 -55.66
N ARG A 2 -65.67 20.60 -56.83
CA ARG A 2 -64.47 20.79 -57.69
C ARG A 2 -63.42 21.82 -57.21
N LEU A 3 -63.77 22.83 -56.40
CA LEU A 3 -62.80 23.84 -55.90
C LEU A 3 -61.87 23.35 -54.77
N SER A 4 -62.30 22.38 -53.97
CA SER A 4 -61.50 21.83 -52.86
C SER A 4 -60.33 20.96 -53.36
N VAL A 5 -60.52 20.25 -54.47
CA VAL A 5 -59.50 19.37 -55.06
C VAL A 5 -58.33 20.16 -55.65
N ILE A 6 -58.59 21.35 -56.21
CA ILE A 6 -57.56 22.22 -56.81
C ILE A 6 -56.67 22.85 -55.73
N SER A 7 -57.25 23.26 -54.59
CA SER A 7 -56.50 23.75 -53.43
C SER A 7 -55.58 22.68 -52.85
N PHE A 8 -56.08 21.45 -52.71
CA PHE A 8 -55.32 20.31 -52.21
C PHE A 8 -54.19 19.90 -53.17
N ALA A 9 -54.45 19.88 -54.48
CA ALA A 9 -53.44 19.60 -55.49
C ALA A 9 -52.31 20.66 -55.49
N ASN A 10 -52.63 21.94 -55.32
CA ASN A 10 -51.63 23.01 -55.22
C ASN A 10 -50.81 22.96 -53.93
N GLN A 11 -51.42 22.56 -52.80
CA GLN A 11 -50.70 22.34 -51.55
C GLN A 11 -49.74 21.14 -51.64
N ILE A 12 -50.16 20.03 -52.26
CA ILE A 12 -49.28 18.88 -52.54
C ILE A 12 -48.15 19.27 -53.48
N ARG A 13 -48.41 20.07 -54.53
CA ARG A 13 -47.38 20.53 -55.45
C ARG A 13 -46.35 21.43 -54.77
N ARG A 14 -46.76 22.27 -53.81
CA ARG A 14 -45.84 23.07 -52.97
C ARG A 14 -45.04 22.17 -52.02
N LEU A 15 -45.64 21.14 -51.44
CA LEU A 15 -44.94 20.15 -50.60
C LEU A 15 -43.92 19.33 -51.40
N LEU A 16 -44.26 18.93 -52.62
CA LEU A 16 -43.36 18.20 -53.53
C LEU A 16 -42.23 19.08 -54.09
N ALA A 17 -42.39 20.40 -54.09
CA ALA A 17 -41.37 21.37 -54.51
C ALA A 17 -40.59 21.98 -53.31
N ASP A 18 -40.86 21.53 -52.08
CA ASP A 18 -40.22 22.05 -50.87
C ASP A 18 -38.93 21.27 -50.55
N GLU A 19 -37.79 21.86 -50.86
CA GLU A 19 -36.46 21.28 -50.56
C GLU A 19 -35.98 21.56 -49.13
N ARG A 20 -36.71 22.38 -48.34
CA ARG A 20 -36.30 22.74 -46.98
C ARG A 20 -36.31 21.55 -46.01
N GLY A 21 -37.05 20.48 -46.35
CA GLY A 21 -37.11 19.24 -45.58
C GLY A 21 -35.96 18.24 -45.85
N ALA A 22 -35.18 18.42 -46.93
CA ALA A 22 -34.10 17.48 -47.28
C ALA A 22 -33.01 17.41 -46.20
N ILE A 23 -32.69 18.56 -45.58
CA ILE A 23 -31.74 18.64 -44.46
C ILE A 23 -32.29 17.92 -43.23
N SER A 24 -33.60 17.95 -42.98
CA SER A 24 -34.22 17.25 -41.84
C SER A 24 -34.11 15.73 -41.97
N VAL A 25 -34.22 15.19 -43.19
CA VAL A 25 -34.03 13.75 -43.45
C VAL A 25 -32.56 13.36 -43.25
N ILE A 26 -31.63 14.13 -43.78
CA ILE A 26 -30.18 13.89 -43.60
C ILE A 26 -29.80 13.98 -42.12
N MET A 27 -30.26 15.02 -41.42
CA MET A 27 -30.01 15.20 -39.99
C MET A 27 -30.65 14.09 -39.16
N GLY A 28 -31.87 13.67 -39.48
CA GLY A 28 -32.54 12.54 -38.82
C GLY A 28 -31.76 11.24 -38.95
N VAL A 29 -31.19 10.96 -40.13
CA VAL A 29 -30.33 9.78 -40.35
C VAL A 29 -28.98 9.92 -39.64
N LEU A 30 -28.37 11.11 -39.61
CA LEU A 30 -27.10 11.38 -38.94
C LEU A 30 -27.19 11.41 -37.41
N MET A 31 -28.37 11.67 -36.84
CA MET A 31 -28.57 11.62 -35.39
C MET A 31 -28.43 10.19 -34.84
N ILE A 32 -28.78 9.17 -35.64
CA ILE A 32 -28.68 7.76 -35.23
C ILE A 32 -27.23 7.37 -34.87
N PRO A 33 -26.21 7.56 -35.73
CA PRO A 33 -24.83 7.26 -35.38
C PRO A 33 -24.26 8.19 -34.29
N LEU A 34 -24.72 9.45 -34.20
CA LEU A 34 -24.26 10.37 -33.14
C LEU A 34 -24.74 9.96 -31.74
N VAL A 35 -26.03 9.66 -31.61
CA VAL A 35 -26.60 9.15 -30.35
C VAL A 35 -26.02 7.78 -30.02
N GLY A 36 -25.83 6.93 -31.04
CA GLY A 36 -25.18 5.63 -30.90
C GLY A 36 -23.75 5.72 -30.36
N ALA A 37 -22.95 6.65 -30.89
CA ALA A 37 -21.57 6.87 -30.44
C ALA A 37 -21.52 7.40 -28.99
N LEU A 38 -22.42 8.32 -28.62
CA LEU A 38 -22.52 8.84 -27.25
C LEU A 38 -22.96 7.76 -26.26
N ALA A 39 -23.93 6.93 -26.65
CA ALA A 39 -24.42 5.81 -25.87
C ALA A 39 -23.30 4.81 -25.55
N ILE A 40 -22.53 4.40 -26.57
CA ILE A 40 -21.38 3.51 -26.39
C ILE A 40 -20.31 4.18 -25.55
N GLY A 41 -19.98 5.45 -25.82
CA GLY A 41 -18.93 6.17 -25.10
C GLY A 41 -19.17 6.26 -23.60
N PHE A 42 -20.41 6.55 -23.18
CA PHE A 42 -20.78 6.59 -21.77
C PHE A 42 -20.69 5.21 -21.12
N GLU A 43 -21.25 4.19 -21.75
CA GLU A 43 -21.23 2.83 -21.19
C GLU A 43 -19.83 2.23 -21.12
N VAL A 44 -19.01 2.40 -22.16
CA VAL A 44 -17.60 1.96 -22.14
C VAL A 44 -16.83 2.66 -21.04
N SER A 45 -17.09 3.95 -20.80
CA SER A 45 -16.48 4.68 -19.70
C SER A 45 -16.89 4.10 -18.34
N ASN A 46 -18.18 3.77 -18.17
CA ASN A 46 -18.67 3.11 -16.97
C ASN A 46 -18.06 1.72 -16.78
N TRP A 47 -18.03 0.89 -17.84
CA TRP A 47 -17.41 -0.44 -17.81
C TRP A 47 -15.94 -0.36 -17.45
N TYR A 48 -15.22 0.63 -17.97
CA TYR A 48 -13.82 0.86 -17.67
C TYR A 48 -13.61 1.21 -16.19
N MET A 49 -14.42 2.12 -15.62
CA MET A 49 -14.34 2.44 -14.19
C MET A 49 -14.66 1.24 -13.32
N THR A 50 -15.76 0.53 -13.59
CA THR A 50 -16.12 -0.69 -12.84
C THR A 50 -15.03 -1.75 -12.93
N THR A 51 -14.43 -1.95 -14.11
CA THR A 51 -13.33 -2.91 -14.28
C THR A 51 -12.10 -2.49 -13.47
N ARG A 52 -11.79 -1.20 -13.35
CA ARG A 52 -10.70 -0.72 -12.49
C ARG A 52 -10.95 -0.97 -11.01
N ASP A 53 -12.17 -0.74 -10.54
CA ASP A 53 -12.55 -1.03 -9.16
C ASP A 53 -12.46 -2.53 -8.87
N MET A 54 -12.93 -3.37 -9.82
CA MET A 54 -12.78 -4.81 -9.75
C MET A 54 -11.32 -5.25 -9.78
N GLN A 55 -10.43 -4.57 -10.51
CA GLN A 55 -9.00 -4.87 -10.51
C GLN A 55 -8.36 -4.53 -9.16
N ASN A 56 -8.64 -3.35 -8.60
CA ASN A 56 -8.14 -2.97 -7.27
C ASN A 56 -8.57 -4.00 -6.19
N ALA A 57 -9.83 -4.46 -6.25
CA ALA A 57 -10.35 -5.48 -5.36
C ALA A 57 -9.71 -6.85 -5.58
N ALA A 58 -9.49 -7.25 -6.84
CA ALA A 58 -8.82 -8.50 -7.18
C ALA A 58 -7.36 -8.50 -6.72
N ASP A 59 -6.63 -7.39 -6.91
CA ASP A 59 -5.23 -7.24 -6.48
C ASP A 59 -5.09 -7.39 -4.97
N ALA A 60 -5.92 -6.66 -4.20
CA ALA A 60 -5.94 -6.77 -2.75
C ALA A 60 -6.32 -8.19 -2.29
N ALA A 61 -7.34 -8.80 -2.88
CA ALA A 61 -7.78 -10.15 -2.55
C ALA A 61 -6.75 -11.22 -2.92
N ALA A 62 -6.04 -11.08 -4.04
CA ALA A 62 -5.00 -12.00 -4.47
C ALA A 62 -3.78 -11.93 -3.53
N VAL A 63 -3.37 -10.72 -3.13
CA VAL A 63 -2.32 -10.53 -2.12
C VAL A 63 -2.74 -11.16 -0.80
N ALA A 64 -3.97 -10.92 -0.33
CA ALA A 64 -4.45 -11.52 0.92
C ALA A 64 -4.50 -13.06 0.87
N ALA A 65 -4.94 -13.65 -0.24
CA ALA A 65 -4.90 -15.09 -0.46
C ALA A 65 -3.46 -15.64 -0.41
N ALA A 66 -2.54 -14.93 -1.06
CA ALA A 66 -1.12 -15.27 -1.09
C ALA A 66 -0.45 -15.12 0.28
N THR A 67 -0.80 -14.11 1.07
CA THR A 67 -0.30 -13.89 2.43
C THR A 67 -0.81 -14.94 3.41
N ASN A 68 -2.09 -15.33 3.30
CA ASN A 68 -2.68 -16.37 4.14
C ASN A 68 -1.97 -17.73 3.90
N ALA A 69 -1.75 -18.10 2.64
CA ALA A 69 -1.00 -19.28 2.19
C ALA A 69 -1.44 -20.65 2.79
N LYS A 70 -2.57 -20.72 3.51
CA LYS A 70 -3.12 -21.94 4.13
C LYS A 70 -4.35 -22.41 3.36
N SER A 71 -4.99 -23.48 3.83
CA SER A 71 -6.16 -24.08 3.17
C SER A 71 -7.41 -23.19 3.12
N ASN A 72 -7.44 -22.10 3.88
CA ASN A 72 -8.55 -21.14 3.94
C ASN A 72 -8.26 -19.81 3.20
N TYR A 73 -7.31 -19.82 2.25
CA TYR A 73 -6.95 -18.65 1.44
C TYR A 73 -8.14 -18.04 0.68
N ASP A 74 -9.12 -18.87 0.30
CA ASP A 74 -10.30 -18.49 -0.46
C ASP A 74 -11.30 -17.69 0.38
N ILE A 75 -11.44 -18.04 1.67
CA ILE A 75 -12.27 -17.29 2.62
C ILE A 75 -11.70 -15.88 2.80
N GLU A 76 -10.37 -15.76 2.96
CA GLU A 76 -9.69 -14.48 3.11
C GLU A 76 -9.82 -13.61 1.85
N ALA A 77 -9.61 -14.20 0.67
CA ALA A 77 -9.80 -13.53 -0.61
C ALA A 77 -11.21 -12.93 -0.75
N LYS A 78 -12.24 -13.71 -0.39
CA LYS A 78 -13.64 -13.28 -0.45
C LYS A 78 -13.96 -12.20 0.59
N ALA A 79 -13.42 -12.31 1.80
CA ALA A 79 -13.58 -11.31 2.84
C ALA A 79 -12.97 -9.96 2.44
N VAL A 80 -11.78 -9.98 1.82
CA VAL A 80 -11.13 -8.76 1.31
C VAL A 80 -11.89 -8.18 0.12
N ALA A 81 -12.28 -9.00 -0.87
CA ALA A 81 -13.09 -8.51 -2.00
C ALA A 81 -14.42 -7.87 -1.56
N ALA A 82 -15.05 -8.42 -0.51
CA ALA A 82 -16.26 -7.85 0.08
C ALA A 82 -16.05 -6.44 0.66
N ARG A 83 -14.87 -6.11 1.20
CA ARG A 83 -14.54 -4.75 1.69
C ARG A 83 -14.51 -3.71 0.57
N TYR A 84 -14.25 -4.14 -0.67
CA TYR A 84 -14.31 -3.30 -1.87
C TYR A 84 -15.71 -3.29 -2.52
N GLY A 85 -16.72 -3.87 -1.86
CA GLY A 85 -18.10 -3.94 -2.36
C GLY A 85 -18.37 -5.13 -3.29
N PHE A 86 -17.40 -6.02 -3.52
CA PHE A 86 -17.54 -7.20 -4.37
C PHE A 86 -17.76 -8.46 -3.53
N VAL A 87 -18.99 -8.64 -3.06
CA VAL A 87 -19.40 -9.77 -2.22
C VAL A 87 -19.73 -10.99 -3.10
N ASP A 88 -19.04 -12.10 -2.88
CA ASP A 88 -19.28 -13.36 -3.60
C ASP A 88 -20.73 -13.84 -3.44
N GLY A 89 -21.39 -14.15 -4.57
CA GLY A 89 -22.77 -14.63 -4.60
C GLY A 89 -23.84 -13.53 -4.44
N ALA A 90 -23.47 -12.27 -4.23
CA ALA A 90 -24.39 -11.14 -4.18
C ALA A 90 -24.34 -10.32 -5.48
N ASN A 91 -25.46 -9.73 -5.89
CA ASN A 91 -25.55 -8.84 -7.06
C ASN A 91 -24.92 -9.41 -8.35
N SER A 92 -25.03 -10.73 -8.54
CA SER A 92 -24.40 -11.45 -9.67
C SER A 92 -22.86 -11.31 -9.72
N ILE A 93 -22.23 -11.00 -8.59
CA ILE A 93 -20.79 -11.00 -8.42
C ILE A 93 -20.32 -12.40 -8.03
N THR A 94 -19.24 -12.85 -8.64
CA THR A 94 -18.54 -14.08 -8.28
C THR A 94 -17.08 -13.77 -8.02
N VAL A 95 -16.58 -14.21 -6.87
CA VAL A 95 -15.17 -14.09 -6.48
C VAL A 95 -14.58 -15.49 -6.41
N ALA A 96 -13.80 -15.84 -7.42
CA ALA A 96 -13.14 -17.14 -7.51
C ALA A 96 -11.66 -17.00 -7.13
N ALA A 97 -11.26 -17.65 -6.04
CA ALA A 97 -9.86 -17.75 -5.63
C ALA A 97 -9.28 -19.12 -6.03
N SER A 98 -8.06 -19.14 -6.52
CA SER A 98 -7.31 -20.37 -6.85
C SER A 98 -5.89 -20.26 -6.32
N ASN A 99 -5.34 -21.36 -5.80
CA ASN A 99 -3.93 -21.49 -5.42
C ASN A 99 -3.11 -22.30 -6.44
N THR A 100 -3.66 -22.56 -7.63
CA THR A 100 -3.01 -23.34 -8.70
C THR A 100 -2.81 -22.54 -9.98
N ALA A 101 -2.91 -21.22 -9.89
CA ALA A 101 -2.76 -20.34 -11.05
C ALA A 101 -1.32 -20.34 -11.57
N ALA A 102 -1.17 -20.19 -12.89
CA ALA A 102 0.14 -20.04 -13.50
C ALA A 102 0.75 -18.67 -13.13
N CYS A 103 1.94 -18.68 -12.53
CA CYS A 103 2.70 -17.46 -12.34
C CYS A 103 3.22 -16.92 -13.70
N PRO A 104 3.27 -15.59 -13.90
CA PRO A 104 3.99 -15.00 -15.02
C PRO A 104 5.46 -15.46 -14.99
N GLY A 105 5.93 -16.15 -16.04
CA GLY A 105 7.32 -16.67 -16.11
C GLY A 105 7.49 -18.18 -15.91
N GLY A 106 6.42 -18.94 -15.64
CA GLY A 106 6.34 -20.35 -16.04
C GLY A 106 6.73 -21.44 -15.04
N THR A 107 7.06 -21.16 -13.77
CA THR A 107 7.18 -22.22 -12.75
C THR A 107 6.76 -21.71 -11.37
N ASN A 108 6.04 -22.58 -10.62
CA ASN A 108 5.35 -22.39 -9.33
C ASN A 108 3.85 -22.08 -9.43
N THR A 109 3.10 -22.51 -8.41
CA THR A 109 1.67 -22.24 -8.22
C THR A 109 1.49 -20.88 -7.55
N CYS A 110 0.84 -19.94 -8.24
CA CYS A 110 0.46 -18.64 -7.70
C CYS A 110 -0.99 -18.67 -7.17
N TYR A 111 -1.31 -17.70 -6.34
CA TYR A 111 -2.67 -17.40 -5.98
C TYR A 111 -3.26 -16.46 -7.02
N SER A 112 -4.48 -16.72 -7.45
CA SER A 112 -5.23 -15.81 -8.30
C SER A 112 -6.59 -15.54 -7.71
N VAL A 113 -7.05 -14.31 -7.84
CA VAL A 113 -8.44 -13.96 -7.58
C VAL A 113 -9.04 -13.38 -8.85
N THR A 114 -10.16 -13.98 -9.25
CA THR A 114 -10.97 -13.52 -10.38
C THR A 114 -12.28 -12.99 -9.83
N ILE A 115 -12.53 -11.69 -10.05
CA ILE A 115 -13.83 -11.09 -9.76
C ILE A 115 -14.58 -11.00 -11.10
N THR A 116 -15.79 -11.53 -11.13
CA THR A 116 -16.69 -11.46 -12.29
C THR A 116 -17.99 -10.80 -11.87
N GLY A 117 -18.49 -9.89 -12.68
CA GLY A 117 -19.75 -9.20 -12.44
C GLY A 117 -20.47 -8.89 -13.74
N PHE A 118 -21.73 -8.49 -13.63
CA PHE A 118 -22.54 -8.09 -14.77
C PHE A 118 -23.05 -6.67 -14.55
N VAL A 119 -23.01 -5.87 -15.62
CA VAL A 119 -23.51 -4.50 -15.62
C VAL A 119 -24.58 -4.34 -16.70
N PRO A 120 -25.72 -3.69 -16.39
CA PRO A 120 -26.81 -3.56 -17.34
C PRO A 120 -26.43 -2.70 -18.54
N LEU A 121 -26.93 -3.07 -19.72
CA LEU A 121 -26.86 -2.22 -20.91
C LEU A 121 -27.96 -1.17 -20.85
N LEU A 122 -27.61 0.11 -21.00
CA LEU A 122 -28.53 1.23 -20.91
C LEU A 122 -29.03 1.67 -22.30
N MET A 123 -28.14 2.21 -23.11
CA MET A 123 -28.41 2.84 -24.42
C MET A 123 -27.71 2.12 -25.58
N SER A 124 -26.67 1.30 -25.34
CA SER A 124 -25.99 0.56 -26.42
C SER A 124 -26.91 -0.45 -27.13
N GLN A 125 -28.02 -0.83 -26.51
CA GLN A 125 -29.05 -1.67 -27.14
C GLN A 125 -29.68 -1.02 -28.38
N ILE A 126 -29.72 0.32 -28.44
CA ILE A 126 -30.30 1.10 -29.56
C ILE A 126 -29.52 0.86 -30.87
N VAL A 127 -28.21 0.63 -30.75
CA VAL A 127 -27.33 0.31 -31.89
C VAL A 127 -27.13 -1.20 -32.07
N GLY A 128 -27.99 -2.01 -31.45
CA GLY A 128 -28.01 -3.46 -31.64
C GLY A 128 -27.03 -4.26 -30.78
N PHE A 129 -26.33 -3.63 -29.82
CA PHE A 129 -25.47 -4.37 -28.89
C PHE A 129 -26.34 -5.21 -27.94
N GLN A 130 -26.08 -6.52 -27.88
CA GLN A 130 -26.92 -7.47 -27.13
C GLN A 130 -26.34 -7.89 -25.78
N GLY A 131 -25.10 -7.50 -25.46
CA GLY A 131 -24.41 -7.89 -24.24
C GLY A 131 -23.85 -9.31 -24.29
N ASP A 132 -23.42 -9.81 -23.14
CA ASP A 132 -22.84 -11.16 -23.00
C ASP A 132 -23.82 -12.15 -22.35
N ALA A 133 -24.78 -11.67 -21.56
CA ALA A 133 -25.76 -12.50 -20.87
C ALA A 133 -27.10 -11.77 -20.63
N ILE A 134 -28.13 -12.54 -20.30
CA ILE A 134 -29.41 -12.02 -19.79
C ILE A 134 -29.52 -12.40 -18.31
N VAL A 135 -29.48 -11.41 -17.42
CA VAL A 135 -29.60 -11.59 -15.97
C VAL A 135 -30.91 -10.93 -15.54
N ASN A 136 -31.79 -11.69 -14.87
CA ASN A 136 -33.11 -11.22 -14.43
C ASN A 136 -33.94 -10.52 -15.54
N GLY A 137 -33.80 -10.99 -16.78
CA GLY A 137 -34.52 -10.44 -17.95
C GLY A 137 -33.88 -9.22 -18.60
N THR A 138 -32.77 -8.70 -18.06
CA THR A 138 -32.03 -7.56 -18.62
C THR A 138 -30.79 -8.03 -19.37
N ARG A 139 -30.49 -7.43 -20.52
CA ARG A 139 -29.24 -7.66 -21.25
C ARG A 139 -28.09 -6.96 -20.54
N GLU A 140 -27.03 -7.71 -20.22
CA GLU A 140 -25.91 -7.22 -19.42
C GLU A 140 -24.57 -7.52 -20.07
N LYS A 141 -23.59 -6.66 -19.81
CA LYS A 141 -22.18 -6.86 -20.16
C LYS A 141 -21.50 -7.58 -19.00
N ARG A 142 -20.78 -8.66 -19.29
CA ARG A 142 -19.93 -9.34 -18.31
C ARG A 142 -18.61 -8.61 -18.23
N LEU A 143 -18.27 -8.16 -17.01
CA LEU A 143 -16.96 -7.63 -16.67
C LEU A 143 -16.21 -8.68 -15.85
N SER A 144 -14.90 -8.76 -16.06
CA SER A 144 -14.05 -9.67 -15.30
C SER A 144 -12.68 -9.07 -15.12
N SER A 145 -12.14 -9.27 -13.93
CA SER A 145 -10.88 -8.74 -13.46
C SER A 145 -10.12 -9.92 -12.84
N VAL A 146 -8.82 -10.01 -13.10
CA VAL A 146 -7.98 -11.08 -12.58
C VAL A 146 -6.69 -10.49 -12.08
N ALA A 147 -6.35 -10.85 -10.84
CA ALA A 147 -5.07 -10.58 -10.24
C ALA A 147 -4.37 -11.89 -9.91
N VAL A 148 -3.05 -11.88 -10.01
CA VAL A 148 -2.20 -13.01 -9.65
C VAL A 148 -1.16 -12.51 -8.67
N ALA A 149 -1.10 -13.14 -7.50
CA ALA A 149 -0.12 -12.87 -6.47
C ALA A 149 0.64 -14.15 -6.14
N LYS A 150 1.93 -14.00 -5.89
CA LYS A 150 2.75 -15.09 -5.38
C LYS A 150 2.81 -14.96 -3.87
N ALA A 151 2.63 -16.06 -3.15
CA ALA A 151 3.04 -16.13 -1.75
C ALA A 151 4.57 -15.96 -1.74
N ALA A 152 5.03 -14.73 -1.56
CA ALA A 152 6.44 -14.44 -1.56
C ALA A 152 7.00 -14.87 -0.21
N THR A 153 7.55 -16.08 -0.14
CA THR A 153 8.80 -16.23 0.61
C THR A 153 9.82 -15.48 -0.21
N GLN A 154 10.20 -14.28 0.22
CA GLN A 154 11.28 -13.56 -0.44
C GLN A 154 12.52 -14.44 -0.35
N PRO A 155 13.22 -14.71 -1.46
CA PRO A 155 14.51 -15.38 -1.41
C PRO A 155 15.49 -14.44 -0.69
N GLU A 156 15.60 -14.64 0.60
CA GLU A 156 16.61 -14.03 1.44
C GLU A 156 17.96 -14.65 1.08
N GLU A 157 18.97 -13.81 0.80
CA GLU A 157 20.31 -14.32 0.52
C GLU A 157 20.86 -15.01 1.77
N LEU A 158 21.09 -16.33 1.65
CA LEU A 158 21.64 -17.16 2.71
C LEU A 158 23.15 -17.32 2.50
N CYS A 159 23.96 -16.72 3.36
CA CYS A 159 25.42 -16.87 3.31
C CYS A 159 25.89 -18.13 4.01
N MET A 160 25.05 -18.73 4.85
CA MET A 160 25.37 -19.97 5.53
C MET A 160 24.12 -20.82 5.67
N VAL A 161 24.16 -22.02 5.08
CA VAL A 161 23.11 -23.01 5.21
C VAL A 161 23.70 -24.30 5.79
N ALA A 162 23.22 -24.72 6.95
CA ALA A 162 23.58 -26.00 7.55
C ALA A 162 22.58 -27.07 7.15
N LEU A 163 22.98 -27.97 6.25
CA LEU A 163 22.10 -29.03 5.73
C LEU A 163 21.75 -30.13 6.75
N ALA A 164 22.58 -30.32 7.79
CA ALA A 164 22.39 -31.30 8.86
C ALA A 164 22.10 -32.75 8.39
N GLY A 165 22.54 -33.13 7.18
CA GLY A 165 22.29 -34.46 6.58
C GLY A 165 22.91 -35.65 7.34
N SER A 166 23.77 -35.39 8.32
CA SER A 166 24.31 -36.38 9.25
C SER A 166 23.37 -36.72 10.42
N GLY A 167 22.22 -36.05 10.52
CA GLY A 167 21.29 -36.19 11.66
C GLY A 167 21.63 -35.30 12.86
N ALA A 168 22.43 -34.25 12.67
CA ALA A 168 22.79 -33.32 13.74
C ALA A 168 21.54 -32.60 14.27
N ALA A 169 21.29 -32.70 15.58
CA ALA A 169 20.16 -32.02 16.23
C ALA A 169 20.24 -30.49 16.07
N GLN A 170 21.44 -29.93 15.96
CA GLN A 170 21.71 -28.51 15.72
C GLN A 170 22.66 -28.39 14.52
N GLY A 171 22.13 -27.95 13.37
CA GLY A 171 22.92 -27.72 12.16
C GLY A 171 23.83 -26.50 12.30
N ILE A 172 23.38 -25.46 13.02
CA ILE A 172 24.21 -24.31 13.39
C ILE A 172 24.33 -24.30 14.91
N ARG A 173 25.55 -24.29 15.43
CA ARG A 173 25.81 -24.14 16.86
C ARG A 173 27.01 -23.23 17.08
N THR A 174 26.85 -22.15 17.84
CA THR A 174 27.97 -21.32 18.33
C THR A 174 27.99 -21.30 19.85
N ASN A 175 29.20 -21.22 20.41
CA ASN A 175 29.41 -21.04 21.84
C ASN A 175 30.64 -20.16 22.06
N GLY A 176 30.44 -18.84 21.97
CA GLY A 176 31.51 -17.84 22.02
C GLY A 176 32.15 -17.58 20.65
N ALA A 177 31.42 -16.92 19.74
CA ALA A 177 31.92 -16.53 18.42
C ALA A 177 31.95 -15.00 18.21
N PRO A 178 32.71 -14.23 19.03
CA PRO A 178 32.62 -12.77 19.09
C PRO A 178 33.06 -12.04 17.81
N VAL A 179 33.75 -12.74 16.91
CA VAL A 179 34.25 -12.18 15.64
C VAL A 179 33.47 -12.69 14.42
N ALA A 180 32.44 -13.52 14.62
CA ALA A 180 31.57 -13.94 13.54
C ALA A 180 30.77 -12.73 13.03
N ASN A 181 30.80 -12.52 11.72
CA ASN A 181 30.16 -11.39 11.08
C ASN A 181 29.58 -11.83 9.74
N MET A 182 28.26 -11.95 9.68
CA MET A 182 27.47 -12.25 8.49
C MET A 182 26.61 -11.05 8.09
N ASN A 183 27.11 -9.84 8.34
CA ASN A 183 26.39 -8.59 8.07
C ASN A 183 25.97 -8.51 6.60
N GLY A 184 24.72 -8.10 6.37
CA GLY A 184 24.10 -8.07 5.05
C GLY A 184 23.65 -9.43 4.52
N CYS A 185 23.63 -10.48 5.35
CA CYS A 185 23.27 -11.82 4.91
C CYS A 185 22.60 -12.67 5.98
N ASN A 186 21.84 -13.69 5.55
CA ASN A 186 21.05 -14.53 6.45
C ASN A 186 21.69 -15.91 6.65
N VAL A 187 21.36 -16.57 7.75
CA VAL A 187 21.82 -17.94 8.07
C VAL A 187 20.64 -18.87 8.25
N MET A 188 20.78 -20.13 7.82
CA MET A 188 19.71 -21.13 7.92
C MET A 188 20.24 -22.49 8.37
N SER A 189 19.50 -23.16 9.26
CA SER A 189 19.73 -24.56 9.61
C SER A 189 18.56 -25.43 9.12
N ASN A 190 18.85 -26.57 8.49
CA ASN A 190 17.83 -27.59 8.17
C ASN A 190 17.43 -28.43 9.40
N THR A 191 18.06 -28.22 10.56
CA THR A 191 17.59 -28.70 11.86
C THR A 191 17.50 -27.50 12.82
N ASN A 192 17.88 -27.62 14.10
CA ASN A 192 17.90 -26.46 15.00
C ASN A 192 19.13 -25.58 14.74
N ALA A 193 19.06 -24.31 15.14
CA ALA A 193 20.18 -23.38 15.22
C ALA A 193 20.29 -22.85 16.66
N GLN A 194 21.48 -22.90 17.25
CA GLN A 194 21.73 -22.36 18.59
C GLN A 194 23.00 -21.53 18.61
N CYS A 195 22.88 -20.22 18.70
CA CYS A 195 24.02 -19.32 18.75
C CYS A 195 24.14 -18.70 20.14
N ASN A 196 25.16 -19.12 20.90
CA ASN A 196 25.42 -18.62 22.25
C ASN A 196 26.64 -17.69 22.22
N GLY A 197 26.49 -16.47 22.77
CA GLY A 197 27.57 -15.48 22.91
C GLY A 197 27.83 -14.60 21.68
N SER A 198 27.21 -14.89 20.53
CA SER A 198 27.16 -14.02 19.35
C SER A 198 26.04 -14.52 18.43
N ASP A 199 25.31 -13.60 17.81
CA ASP A 199 24.27 -13.85 16.81
C ASP A 199 24.82 -14.05 15.39
N LEU A 200 26.12 -14.26 15.27
CA LEU A 200 26.86 -14.34 14.00
C LEU A 200 26.90 -13.00 13.22
N GLY A 201 26.29 -11.92 13.72
CA GLY A 201 26.08 -10.68 12.98
C GLY A 201 25.23 -10.87 11.72
N ALA A 202 24.39 -11.91 11.65
CA ALA A 202 23.53 -12.20 10.50
C ALA A 202 22.26 -11.34 10.51
N GLY A 203 21.72 -11.02 9.33
CA GLY A 203 20.43 -10.34 9.17
C GLY A 203 19.31 -11.13 9.86
N PHE A 204 19.09 -12.38 9.46
CA PHE A 204 18.17 -13.32 10.09
C PHE A 204 18.87 -14.65 10.36
N GLY A 205 18.51 -15.29 11.48
CA GLY A 205 18.82 -16.70 11.72
C GLY A 205 17.57 -17.56 11.65
N LEU A 206 17.50 -18.35 10.58
CA LEU A 206 16.43 -19.26 10.27
C LEU A 206 16.79 -20.68 10.69
N ALA A 207 15.78 -21.47 11.03
CA ALA A 207 15.93 -22.89 11.30
C ALA A 207 14.67 -23.63 10.86
N HIS A 208 14.82 -24.83 10.29
CA HIS A 208 13.70 -25.74 10.08
C HIS A 208 13.10 -26.21 11.41
N GLY A 209 13.98 -26.40 12.42
CA GLY A 209 13.58 -26.54 13.81
C GLY A 209 13.47 -25.19 14.50
N THR A 210 14.14 -25.04 15.64
CA THR A 210 14.19 -23.78 16.41
C THR A 210 15.48 -23.02 16.11
N SER A 211 15.39 -21.71 15.89
CA SER A 211 16.54 -20.80 15.89
C SER A 211 16.61 -20.05 17.22
N SER A 212 17.71 -20.22 17.95
CA SER A 212 17.91 -19.63 19.27
C SER A 212 19.18 -18.79 19.25
N GLY A 213 19.01 -17.47 19.22
CA GLY A 213 20.10 -16.49 19.31
C GLY A 213 20.93 -16.30 18.05
N CYS A 214 20.53 -16.84 16.89
CA CYS A 214 21.23 -16.66 15.61
C CYS A 214 20.54 -15.55 14.79
N GLY A 215 21.31 -14.61 14.25
CA GLY A 215 20.86 -13.43 13.49
C GLY A 215 19.90 -12.50 14.26
N VAL A 216 19.44 -11.43 13.61
CA VAL A 216 18.40 -10.56 14.16
C VAL A 216 17.05 -11.27 14.00
N THR A 217 16.63 -12.01 15.02
CA THR A 217 15.27 -12.56 15.06
C THR A 217 14.31 -11.51 15.63
N CYS A 218 13.49 -10.90 14.78
CA CYS A 218 12.13 -10.55 15.20
C CYS A 218 11.38 -11.87 15.22
N PRO A 219 11.10 -12.46 16.39
CA PRO A 219 10.78 -13.87 16.42
C PRO A 219 9.37 -14.06 15.84
N ALA A 220 9.32 -14.49 14.59
CA ALA A 220 8.09 -14.99 13.99
C ALA A 220 7.60 -16.17 14.84
N GLY A 221 6.51 -15.98 15.59
CA GLY A 221 5.89 -17.00 16.43
C GLY A 221 6.14 -16.91 17.94
N THR A 222 6.79 -15.86 18.47
CA THR A 222 6.70 -15.57 19.91
C THR A 222 5.55 -14.61 20.21
N SER A 223 4.77 -14.90 21.25
CA SER A 223 3.64 -14.08 21.71
C SER A 223 4.05 -12.77 22.41
N SER A 224 5.30 -12.35 22.30
CA SER A 224 5.82 -11.18 23.01
C SER A 224 6.98 -10.55 22.24
N TYR A 225 6.70 -9.38 21.66
CA TYR A 225 7.72 -8.43 21.21
C TYR A 225 8.09 -7.55 22.40
N PRO A 226 9.33 -7.03 22.50
CA PRO A 226 9.67 -6.05 23.53
C PRO A 226 8.72 -4.87 23.42
N GLN A 227 7.96 -4.58 24.45
CA GLN A 227 7.09 -3.42 24.51
C GLN A 227 7.64 -2.43 25.52
N GLU A 228 7.39 -1.15 25.31
CA GLU A 228 7.67 -0.15 26.31
C GLU A 228 6.88 -0.47 27.58
N SER A 229 7.55 -0.30 28.73
CA SER A 229 6.93 -0.41 30.03
C SER A 229 6.76 0.98 30.61
N LYS A 230 5.52 1.27 31.03
CA LYS A 230 5.19 2.51 31.73
C LYS A 230 5.30 2.31 33.25
N HIS A 231 6.15 3.11 33.89
CA HIS A 231 6.23 3.20 35.35
C HIS A 231 5.93 4.63 35.80
N GLY A 232 4.70 4.86 36.25
CA GLY A 232 4.20 6.21 36.54
C GLY A 232 4.13 7.05 35.26
N ASN A 233 4.90 8.15 35.22
CA ASN A 233 4.97 9.08 34.08
C ASN A 233 6.17 8.83 33.16
N SER A 234 6.92 7.76 33.39
CA SER A 234 8.12 7.43 32.62
C SER A 234 7.88 6.16 31.80
N TYR A 235 8.36 6.17 30.57
CA TYR A 235 8.40 5.03 29.67
C TYR A 235 9.83 4.48 29.65
N SER A 236 9.96 3.19 29.35
CA SER A 236 11.26 2.53 29.25
C SER A 236 11.15 1.31 28.35
N VAL A 237 12.19 1.05 27.57
CA VAL A 237 12.32 -0.17 26.75
C VAL A 237 13.57 -0.95 27.15
N ALA A 238 13.64 -2.20 26.71
CA ALA A 238 14.85 -3.02 26.84
C ALA A 238 16.07 -2.29 26.26
N ALA A 239 17.26 -2.48 26.83
CA ALA A 239 18.47 -1.77 26.41
C ALA A 239 18.80 -1.94 24.90
N THR A 240 18.41 -3.08 24.32
CA THR A 240 18.54 -3.39 22.89
C THR A 240 17.65 -2.55 21.97
N ASN A 241 16.61 -1.95 22.52
CA ASN A 241 15.59 -1.17 21.84
C ASN A 241 15.78 0.34 22.05
N GLN A 242 16.84 0.72 22.76
CA GLN A 242 17.20 2.11 23.01
C GLN A 242 18.04 2.63 21.84
N LEU A 243 17.62 3.76 21.25
CA LEU A 243 18.32 4.43 20.17
C LEU A 243 18.96 5.73 20.68
N SER A 244 20.23 5.94 20.36
CA SER A 244 20.97 7.15 20.70
C SER A 244 22.14 7.39 19.74
N GLY A 245 22.60 8.64 19.63
CA GLY A 245 23.84 8.98 18.95
C GLY A 245 23.75 8.83 17.43
N THR A 246 24.43 7.84 16.85
CA THR A 246 24.42 7.60 15.40
C THR A 246 23.86 6.21 15.10
N LEU A 247 22.75 6.17 14.37
CA LEU A 247 22.16 4.95 13.83
C LEU A 247 22.64 4.76 12.38
N SER A 248 23.63 3.88 12.19
CA SER A 248 24.11 3.54 10.84
C SER A 248 23.26 2.39 10.28
N LEU A 249 22.57 2.64 9.18
CA LEU A 249 21.77 1.64 8.47
C LEU A 249 22.49 1.22 7.19
N SER A 250 22.38 -0.06 6.87
CA SER A 250 22.87 -0.63 5.61
C SER A 250 21.87 -0.42 4.47
N ASN A 251 22.30 -0.61 3.22
CA ASN A 251 21.38 -0.71 2.09
C ASN A 251 20.37 -1.84 2.30
N GLY A 252 19.17 -1.68 1.77
CA GLY A 252 18.10 -2.65 1.95
C GLY A 252 17.49 -2.62 3.36
N ASN A 253 16.98 -3.76 3.79
CA ASN A 253 16.13 -3.86 4.98
C ASN A 253 16.95 -3.95 6.28
N ASN A 254 16.65 -3.10 7.24
CA ASN A 254 17.24 -3.06 8.57
C ASN A 254 16.13 -3.29 9.60
N PHE A 255 16.11 -4.48 10.21
CA PHE A 255 15.02 -4.88 11.10
C PHE A 255 15.24 -4.48 12.56
N ARG A 256 14.14 -4.11 13.23
CA ARG A 256 14.01 -3.84 14.66
C ARG A 256 12.69 -4.42 15.15
N CYS A 257 12.72 -5.00 16.35
CA CYS A 257 11.61 -5.79 16.85
C CYS A 257 11.05 -5.14 18.11
N GLY A 258 9.73 -5.00 18.16
CA GLY A 258 9.07 -4.33 19.26
C GLY A 258 9.35 -2.84 19.31
N ASP A 259 8.94 -2.22 20.41
CA ASP A 259 9.01 -0.78 20.58
C ASP A 259 10.45 -0.30 20.59
N GLN A 260 10.76 0.70 19.77
CA GLN A 260 12.03 1.41 19.78
C GLN A 260 11.82 2.75 20.50
N MET A 261 12.78 3.13 21.34
CA MET A 261 12.68 4.37 22.11
C MET A 261 14.00 5.13 22.03
N LEU A 262 13.93 6.42 21.77
CA LEU A 262 15.12 7.27 21.83
C LEU A 262 15.48 7.58 23.29
N THR A 263 16.77 7.48 23.61
CA THR A 263 17.33 7.91 24.91
C THR A 263 18.23 9.13 24.78
N ALA A 264 18.54 9.54 23.55
CA ALA A 264 19.16 10.80 23.18
C ALA A 264 18.85 11.11 21.71
N ASP A 265 19.20 12.33 21.27
CA ASP A 265 19.16 12.68 19.86
C ASP A 265 19.95 11.67 19.02
N THR A 266 19.33 11.21 17.95
CA THR A 266 19.84 10.14 17.09
C THR A 266 19.90 10.61 15.64
N VAL A 267 21.07 10.43 15.02
CA VAL A 267 21.30 10.75 13.61
C VAL A 267 21.39 9.47 12.80
N ILE A 268 20.56 9.35 11.76
CA ILE A 268 20.55 8.23 10.82
C ILE A 268 21.58 8.50 9.72
N ASN A 269 22.52 7.56 9.55
CA ASN A 269 23.49 7.55 8.47
C ASN A 269 23.21 6.36 7.53
N THR A 270 23.07 6.62 6.23
CA THR A 270 22.80 5.60 5.22
C THR A 270 23.73 5.77 4.00
N PRO A 271 23.98 4.73 3.20
CA PRO A 271 24.80 4.86 2.00
C PRO A 271 24.15 5.79 0.96
N LEU A 272 24.95 6.65 0.36
CA LEU A 272 24.48 7.67 -0.60
C LEU A 272 24.22 7.07 -1.99
N GLY A 273 23.12 7.46 -2.62
CA GLY A 273 22.88 7.22 -4.05
C GLY A 273 22.63 5.76 -4.46
N SER A 274 22.28 4.89 -3.52
CA SER A 274 21.95 3.49 -3.80
C SER A 274 20.59 3.35 -4.51
N THR A 275 20.49 2.42 -5.46
CA THR A 275 19.20 1.95 -6.01
C THR A 275 18.48 0.96 -5.09
N ASP A 276 19.15 0.53 -4.03
CA ASP A 276 18.61 -0.25 -2.92
C ASP A 276 18.77 0.57 -1.63
N PRO A 277 17.85 1.51 -1.36
CA PRO A 277 17.99 2.43 -0.24
C PRO A 277 17.79 1.73 1.10
N ALA A 278 18.28 2.36 2.18
CA ALA A 278 18.08 1.86 3.54
C ALA A 278 16.60 1.99 3.95
N VAL A 279 16.04 0.87 4.41
CA VAL A 279 14.69 0.78 4.97
C VAL A 279 14.82 0.34 6.42
N LEU A 280 14.30 1.13 7.35
CA LEU A 280 14.20 0.76 8.76
C LEU A 280 12.83 0.14 9.00
N ILE A 281 12.80 -1.17 9.27
CA ILE A 281 11.56 -1.91 9.50
C ILE A 281 11.43 -2.14 11.00
N ILE A 282 10.34 -1.66 11.59
CA ILE A 282 9.96 -1.93 12.97
C ILE A 282 8.79 -2.90 12.95
N GLU A 283 9.02 -4.12 13.45
CA GLU A 283 8.02 -5.18 13.52
C GLU A 283 7.34 -5.21 14.89
N ASN A 284 6.00 -5.13 14.89
CA ASN A 284 5.17 -5.19 16.11
C ASN A 284 5.60 -4.21 17.20
N GLY A 285 5.92 -2.99 16.81
CA GLY A 285 6.25 -1.94 17.76
C GLY A 285 6.31 -0.54 17.16
N GLN A 286 6.33 0.42 18.06
CA GLN A 286 6.36 1.85 17.76
C GLN A 286 7.78 2.39 17.67
N LEU A 287 7.90 3.62 17.18
CA LEU A 287 9.10 4.43 17.32
C LEU A 287 8.78 5.61 18.25
N ASP A 288 9.06 5.44 19.54
CA ASP A 288 8.91 6.49 20.55
C ASP A 288 10.11 7.43 20.53
N LEU A 289 9.88 8.69 20.15
CA LEU A 289 10.94 9.70 20.18
C LEU A 289 11.29 10.16 21.58
N ASN A 290 10.42 9.94 22.56
CA ASN A 290 10.65 10.25 23.97
C ASN A 290 11.27 11.66 24.19
N GLY A 291 10.80 12.67 23.46
CA GLY A 291 11.27 14.04 23.58
C GLY A 291 12.60 14.35 22.90
N HIS A 292 13.13 13.42 22.10
CA HIS A 292 14.39 13.55 21.38
C HIS A 292 14.18 13.70 19.86
N THR A 293 15.24 14.09 19.17
CA THR A 293 15.25 14.22 17.72
C THR A 293 15.80 12.95 17.06
N LEU A 294 15.03 12.35 16.15
CA LEU A 294 15.53 11.38 15.19
C LEU A 294 15.68 12.06 13.83
N ARG A 295 16.91 12.15 13.30
CA ARG A 295 17.17 12.88 12.06
C ARG A 295 18.04 12.14 11.04
N THR A 296 17.70 12.18 9.76
CA THR A 296 18.63 11.77 8.68
C THR A 296 19.78 12.78 8.52
N SER A 297 21.03 12.31 8.50
CA SER A 297 22.17 13.18 8.18
C SER A 297 22.09 13.71 6.75
N THR A 298 22.76 14.83 6.48
CA THR A 298 22.80 15.42 5.13
C THR A 298 23.32 14.41 4.11
N GLY A 299 22.51 14.14 3.08
CA GLY A 299 22.80 13.14 2.05
C GLY A 299 22.19 11.77 2.33
N SER A 300 21.98 11.41 3.60
CA SER A 300 21.30 10.17 3.96
C SER A 300 19.79 10.28 3.71
N ALA A 301 19.19 9.13 3.45
CA ALA A 301 17.76 8.98 3.32
C ALA A 301 17.33 7.62 3.90
N VAL A 302 16.10 7.55 4.39
CA VAL A 302 15.53 6.32 4.99
C VAL A 302 14.04 6.24 4.72
N THR A 303 13.54 5.03 4.51
CA THR A 303 12.11 4.73 4.62
C THR A 303 11.86 4.04 5.95
N LEU A 304 10.97 4.59 6.76
CA LEU A 304 10.51 3.98 8.00
C LEU A 304 9.27 3.12 7.72
N VAL A 305 9.38 1.81 7.94
CA VAL A 305 8.31 0.85 7.74
C VAL A 305 7.83 0.33 9.09
N PHE A 306 6.54 0.43 9.34
CA PHE A 306 5.87 -0.28 10.42
C PHE A 306 5.15 -1.50 9.85
N SER A 307 5.56 -2.68 10.28
CA SER A 307 4.97 -3.95 9.88
C SER A 307 4.76 -4.81 11.13
N GLY A 308 4.26 -6.03 10.96
CA GLY A 308 4.00 -6.92 12.07
C GLY A 308 3.05 -8.05 11.76
N THR A 309 2.61 -8.69 12.84
CA THR A 309 1.64 -9.79 12.82
C THR A 309 0.41 -9.36 13.59
N PRO A 310 -0.75 -10.01 13.40
CA PRO A 310 -1.92 -9.74 14.21
C PRO A 310 -1.61 -9.77 15.70
N ASP A 311 -2.17 -8.80 16.42
CA ASP A 311 -2.01 -8.65 17.86
C ASP A 311 -2.38 -9.94 18.62
N PRO A 312 -1.56 -10.40 19.59
CA PRO A 312 -1.98 -11.46 20.49
C PRO A 312 -3.11 -10.97 21.43
N PRO A 313 -4.01 -11.86 21.88
CA PRO A 313 -5.12 -11.47 22.74
C PRO A 313 -4.65 -10.71 24.00
N GLY A 314 -5.21 -9.51 24.20
CA GLY A 314 -4.96 -8.68 25.39
C GLY A 314 -3.73 -7.78 25.33
N LEU A 315 -3.01 -7.75 24.20
CA LEU A 315 -1.96 -6.77 23.91
C LEU A 315 -2.28 -6.09 22.57
N THR A 316 -1.93 -4.82 22.42
CA THR A 316 -2.06 -4.09 21.15
C THR A 316 -0.72 -3.45 20.89
N TYR A 317 -0.08 -3.84 19.79
CA TYR A 317 1.15 -3.24 19.33
C TYR A 317 0.84 -1.92 18.64
N LEU A 318 1.62 -0.88 18.91
CA LEU A 318 1.51 0.39 18.20
C LEU A 318 2.42 0.34 16.97
N HIS A 319 1.96 0.85 15.83
CA HIS A 319 2.64 0.74 14.54
C HIS A 319 2.82 2.12 13.89
N ALA A 320 3.35 3.07 14.67
CA ALA A 320 3.50 4.44 14.26
C ALA A 320 4.68 5.13 14.98
N PRO A 321 5.15 6.29 14.47
CA PRO A 321 5.98 7.18 15.26
C PRO A 321 5.16 7.80 16.38
N THR A 322 5.69 7.73 17.59
CA THR A 322 5.04 8.21 18.81
C THR A 322 6.01 9.07 19.61
N ASP A 323 5.48 9.66 20.66
CA ASP A 323 6.23 10.50 21.57
C ASP A 323 5.52 10.48 22.92
N ASN A 324 5.83 9.45 23.69
CA ASN A 324 5.06 9.10 24.89
C ASN A 324 5.50 9.89 26.13
N THR A 325 6.56 10.69 26.00
CA THR A 325 7.05 11.62 27.02
C THR A 325 5.97 12.59 27.51
N ASN A 326 6.07 12.96 28.79
CA ASN A 326 5.26 14.02 29.40
C ASN A 326 5.95 15.40 29.37
N GLY A 327 7.05 15.52 28.63
CA GLY A 327 7.91 16.69 28.53
C GLY A 327 7.77 17.42 27.19
N SER A 328 8.85 18.09 26.76
CA SER A 328 8.93 18.66 25.42
C SER A 328 8.86 17.53 24.38
N GLY A 329 8.05 17.74 23.34
CA GLY A 329 7.87 16.74 22.30
C GLY A 329 9.14 16.54 21.46
N GLY A 330 9.34 15.31 20.99
CA GLY A 330 10.41 14.91 20.09
C GLY A 330 10.20 15.42 18.66
N VAL A 331 11.24 15.27 17.84
CA VAL A 331 11.23 15.71 16.43
C VAL A 331 11.60 14.55 15.53
N LEU A 332 10.69 14.19 14.61
CA LEU A 332 10.96 13.23 13.53
C LEU A 332 11.37 14.02 12.28
N ASP A 333 12.66 13.97 11.94
CA ASP A 333 13.27 14.74 10.85
C ASP A 333 13.90 13.82 9.78
N ILE A 334 13.08 13.29 8.88
CA ILE A 334 13.50 12.24 7.94
C ILE A 334 13.25 12.61 6.48
N ALA A 335 14.26 12.37 5.65
CA ALA A 335 14.15 12.45 4.20
C ALA A 335 13.98 11.07 3.57
N ALA A 336 12.96 10.92 2.72
CA ALA A 336 12.74 9.72 1.92
C ALA A 336 13.86 9.51 0.87
N PRO A 337 14.12 8.26 0.46
CA PRO A 337 15.01 7.95 -0.65
C PRO A 337 14.55 8.58 -1.95
N LYS A 338 15.48 8.93 -2.84
CA LYS A 338 15.18 9.50 -4.17
C LYS A 338 15.20 8.49 -5.32
N LEU A 339 15.68 7.28 -5.03
CA LEU A 339 15.92 6.22 -6.00
C LEU A 339 15.50 4.88 -5.39
N GLY A 340 15.34 3.88 -6.25
CA GLY A 340 14.96 2.53 -5.84
C GLY A 340 13.47 2.34 -5.60
N PRO A 341 13.05 1.15 -5.16
CA PRO A 341 11.64 0.79 -4.97
C PRO A 341 10.90 1.68 -3.97
N TRP A 342 11.64 2.24 -3.00
CA TRP A 342 11.12 3.11 -1.94
C TRP A 342 11.28 4.60 -2.25
N SER A 343 11.58 4.94 -3.52
CA SER A 343 11.71 6.34 -3.95
C SER A 343 10.48 7.16 -3.58
N GLY A 344 10.73 8.25 -2.86
CA GLY A 344 9.71 9.18 -2.40
C GLY A 344 8.91 8.73 -1.17
N VAL A 345 9.15 7.54 -0.60
CA VAL A 345 8.40 7.02 0.56
C VAL A 345 9.18 7.27 1.86
N ALA A 346 8.66 8.11 2.75
CA ALA A 346 9.27 8.44 4.04
C ALA A 346 8.78 7.50 5.14
N ILE A 347 7.46 7.33 5.25
CA ILE A 347 6.82 6.46 6.24
C ILE A 347 5.82 5.56 5.52
N TYR A 348 5.87 4.28 5.83
CA TYR A 348 4.98 3.26 5.29
C TYR A 348 4.45 2.39 6.42
N GLN A 349 3.14 2.26 6.51
CA GLN A 349 2.48 1.30 7.37
C GLN A 349 1.94 0.16 6.52
N ASP A 350 2.29 -1.07 6.90
CA ASP A 350 1.87 -2.27 6.21
C ASP A 350 0.33 -2.38 6.16
N PRO A 351 -0.29 -2.50 4.97
CA PRO A 351 -1.75 -2.61 4.82
C PRO A 351 -2.38 -3.82 5.51
N SER A 352 -1.59 -4.83 5.89
CA SER A 352 -2.07 -5.97 6.68
C SER A 352 -2.37 -5.62 8.14
N LEU A 353 -1.87 -4.48 8.64
CA LEU A 353 -2.11 -4.01 9.99
C LEU A 353 -3.47 -3.30 10.09
N THR A 354 -4.30 -3.72 11.04
CA THR A 354 -5.65 -3.14 11.26
C THR A 354 -5.86 -2.63 12.68
N THR A 355 -4.90 -2.82 13.58
CA THR A 355 -4.96 -2.44 15.00
C THR A 355 -3.70 -1.68 15.38
N GLY A 356 -3.81 -0.77 16.35
CA GLY A 356 -2.68 0.04 16.81
C GLY A 356 -2.02 0.91 15.73
N VAL A 357 -2.78 1.24 14.69
CA VAL A 357 -2.29 1.97 13.50
C VAL A 357 -2.47 3.49 13.59
N ASP A 358 -3.31 3.96 14.50
CA ASP A 358 -3.71 5.38 14.59
C ASP A 358 -2.60 6.29 15.09
N VAL A 359 -2.59 7.53 14.59
CA VAL A 359 -1.64 8.57 15.00
C VAL A 359 -2.38 9.71 15.66
N SER A 360 -2.10 10.00 16.94
CA SER A 360 -2.95 10.87 17.77
C SER A 360 -2.48 12.33 17.87
N ALA A 361 -1.27 12.66 17.41
CA ALA A 361 -0.67 13.99 17.57
C ALA A 361 0.40 14.34 16.52
N ALA A 362 0.20 13.92 15.26
CA ALA A 362 1.11 14.24 14.17
C ALA A 362 1.34 15.75 14.02
N GLY A 363 2.61 16.15 13.86
CA GLY A 363 3.01 17.54 13.74
C GLY A 363 3.04 18.33 15.07
N ASN A 364 2.90 17.67 16.22
CA ASN A 364 2.98 18.32 17.54
C ASN A 364 3.89 17.53 18.51
N SER A 365 3.50 16.30 18.86
CA SER A 365 4.29 15.40 19.72
C SER A 365 4.16 13.99 19.15
N PRO A 366 5.05 13.58 18.23
CA PRO A 366 6.25 14.31 17.81
C PRO A 366 5.97 15.40 16.76
N THR A 367 6.86 16.39 16.69
CA THR A 367 6.95 17.30 15.55
C THR A 367 7.38 16.52 14.31
N TRP A 368 6.72 16.75 13.18
CA TRP A 368 7.01 16.05 11.93
C TRP A 368 7.70 17.01 10.95
N ASN A 369 8.96 16.72 10.66
CA ASN A 369 9.77 17.35 9.63
C ASN A 369 10.05 16.28 8.57
N ILE A 370 9.12 16.09 7.63
CA ILE A 370 9.12 14.93 6.74
C ILE A 370 9.25 15.39 5.30
N THR A 371 10.22 14.82 4.58
CA THR A 371 10.28 14.93 3.12
C THR A 371 9.89 13.59 2.49
N GLY A 372 8.74 13.54 1.83
CA GLY A 372 8.25 12.39 1.07
C GLY A 372 6.78 12.05 1.33
N LEU A 373 6.42 10.82 0.97
CA LEU A 373 5.11 10.21 1.19
C LEU A 373 5.04 9.58 2.57
N VAL A 374 3.95 9.87 3.29
CA VAL A 374 3.49 9.11 4.46
C VAL A 374 2.27 8.32 4.03
N TYR A 375 2.38 6.98 4.05
CA TYR A 375 1.34 6.06 3.64
C TYR A 375 0.88 5.22 4.85
N MET A 376 -0.34 5.46 5.32
CA MET A 376 -0.93 4.84 6.52
C MET A 376 -2.41 4.46 6.27
N PRO A 377 -2.68 3.47 5.40
CA PRO A 377 -3.99 3.29 4.75
C PRO A 377 -5.15 2.93 5.69
N HIS A 378 -4.87 2.48 6.92
CA HIS A 378 -5.88 2.13 7.93
C HIS A 378 -5.83 3.04 9.16
N ALA A 379 -4.95 4.04 9.19
CA ALA A 379 -4.81 4.94 10.32
C ALA A 379 -5.79 6.11 10.25
N SER A 380 -6.41 6.42 11.39
CA SER A 380 -6.96 7.73 11.69
C SER A 380 -5.82 8.64 12.16
N VAL A 381 -5.46 9.66 11.35
CA VAL A 381 -4.35 10.58 11.65
C VAL A 381 -4.88 11.91 12.19
N GLN A 382 -4.62 12.19 13.46
CA GLN A 382 -4.87 13.49 14.10
C GLN A 382 -3.68 14.43 13.87
N LEU A 383 -3.85 15.40 12.99
CA LEU A 383 -2.91 16.50 12.76
C LEU A 383 -3.18 17.58 13.82
N LYS A 384 -2.20 17.83 14.69
CA LYS A 384 -2.33 18.80 15.81
C LYS A 384 -1.42 20.02 15.69
N GLY A 385 -0.37 19.92 14.88
CA GLY A 385 0.51 21.03 14.57
C GLY A 385 0.96 20.99 13.11
N ALA A 386 1.75 21.98 12.72
CA ALA A 386 2.25 22.09 11.36
C ALA A 386 3.25 20.97 11.07
N ILE A 387 3.20 20.42 9.86
CA ILE A 387 4.23 19.53 9.32
C ILE A 387 5.13 20.37 8.42
N ASP A 388 6.43 20.30 8.65
CA ASP A 388 7.45 20.96 7.84
C ASP A 388 8.22 19.91 7.02
N LYS A 389 9.07 20.35 6.09
CA LYS A 389 9.99 19.48 5.36
C LYS A 389 11.14 19.02 6.26
N ALA A 390 11.78 17.91 5.90
CA ALA A 390 13.00 17.48 6.58
C ALA A 390 14.15 18.50 6.38
N THR A 391 15.03 18.62 7.38
CA THR A 391 16.21 19.48 7.35
C THR A 391 17.12 19.12 6.18
N ALA A 392 17.36 17.82 5.98
CA ALA A 392 18.19 17.28 4.89
C ALA A 392 17.40 17.04 3.59
N GLY A 393 16.10 17.36 3.57
CA GLY A 393 15.19 17.04 2.48
C GLY A 393 14.76 18.24 1.63
N THR A 394 14.18 17.92 0.48
CA THR A 394 13.48 18.87 -0.39
C THR A 394 12.05 19.10 0.10
N SER A 395 11.44 20.18 -0.36
CA SER A 395 10.05 20.51 -0.07
C SER A 395 9.08 19.56 -0.78
N CYS A 396 8.80 18.41 -0.17
CA CYS A 396 7.78 17.49 -0.62
C CYS A 396 7.10 16.81 0.56
N LEU A 397 5.78 16.88 0.61
CA LEU A 397 4.96 16.12 1.54
C LEU A 397 3.68 15.64 0.85
N VAL A 398 3.43 14.34 0.92
CA VAL A 398 2.15 13.73 0.55
C VAL A 398 1.71 12.84 1.70
N LEU A 399 0.45 12.96 2.12
CA LEU A 399 -0.13 12.13 3.17
C LEU A 399 -1.27 11.30 2.57
N ILE A 400 -1.25 9.99 2.80
CA ILE A 400 -2.32 9.06 2.44
C ILE A 400 -2.68 8.28 3.70
N ALA A 401 -3.90 8.44 4.19
CA ALA A 401 -4.43 7.74 5.36
C ALA A 401 -5.91 7.39 5.17
N ASP A 402 -6.50 6.62 6.09
CA ASP A 402 -7.94 6.33 6.07
C ASP A 402 -8.76 7.61 6.30
N ASN A 403 -8.43 8.34 7.37
CA ASN A 403 -9.04 9.63 7.66
C ASN A 403 -8.08 10.58 8.37
N PHE A 404 -8.33 11.89 8.19
CA PHE A 404 -7.57 12.96 8.84
C PHE A 404 -8.49 13.78 9.74
N GLN A 405 -8.04 14.02 10.97
CA GLN A 405 -8.68 14.95 11.90
C GLN A 405 -7.73 16.09 12.19
N LEU A 406 -8.14 17.32 11.89
CA LEU A 406 -7.32 18.50 12.09
C LEU A 406 -7.79 19.25 13.34
N SER A 407 -6.86 19.58 14.24
CA SER A 407 -7.13 20.42 15.41
C SER A 407 -5.91 21.28 15.76
N GLY A 408 -6.11 22.35 16.52
CA GLY A 408 -5.02 23.29 16.85
C GLY A 408 -4.47 24.02 15.62
N ASN A 409 -3.14 24.15 15.53
CA ASN A 409 -2.45 24.85 14.45
C ASN A 409 -2.01 23.88 13.32
N ALA A 410 -2.82 22.86 13.04
CA ALA A 410 -2.56 21.90 11.99
C ALA A 410 -2.45 22.58 10.61
N GLY A 411 -1.40 22.25 9.87
CA GLY A 411 -1.17 22.81 8.54
C GLY A 411 0.00 22.17 7.80
N ILE A 412 0.00 22.27 6.48
CA ILE A 412 1.12 21.93 5.60
C ILE A 412 1.47 23.21 4.87
N ALA A 413 2.69 23.73 5.01
CA ALA A 413 3.02 25.00 4.37
C ALA A 413 3.20 24.81 2.85
N LYS A 414 2.81 25.83 2.08
CA LYS A 414 2.97 25.81 0.62
C LYS A 414 4.44 25.67 0.19
N THR A 415 5.36 26.10 1.05
CA THR A 415 6.80 25.92 0.87
C THR A 415 7.22 24.45 0.88
N ASP A 416 6.36 23.51 1.26
CA ASP A 416 6.72 22.13 1.58
C ASP A 416 6.19 21.14 0.52
N ILE A 417 5.57 21.62 -0.56
CA ILE A 417 4.91 20.78 -1.59
C ILE A 417 5.43 21.01 -3.03
N GLY A 418 6.42 21.89 -3.22
CA GLY A 418 6.85 22.36 -4.55
C GLY A 418 7.82 21.46 -5.31
N HIS A 419 8.46 20.51 -4.64
CA HIS A 419 9.66 19.80 -5.14
C HIS A 419 9.54 18.27 -5.02
N CYS A 420 8.33 17.71 -5.16
CA CYS A 420 8.12 16.27 -5.03
C CYS A 420 8.81 15.43 -6.10
N HIS A 421 8.91 15.93 -7.34
CA HIS A 421 9.70 15.25 -8.36
C HIS A 421 11.19 15.16 -7.95
N ASP A 422 11.75 16.22 -7.34
CA ASP A 422 13.14 16.24 -6.84
C ASP A 422 13.34 15.35 -5.60
N ALA A 423 12.25 15.03 -4.90
CA ALA A 423 12.19 14.05 -3.81
C ALA A 423 12.01 12.60 -4.31
N GLY A 424 11.94 12.37 -5.63
CA GLY A 424 11.69 11.04 -6.20
C GLY A 424 10.24 10.56 -6.06
N LEU A 425 9.29 11.48 -5.78
CA LEU A 425 7.88 11.18 -5.58
C LEU A 425 7.02 11.73 -6.73
N THR A 426 6.24 10.84 -7.34
CA THR A 426 5.16 11.26 -8.26
C THR A 426 3.91 11.53 -7.44
N MET A 427 3.45 12.79 -7.40
CA MET A 427 2.28 13.16 -6.61
C MET A 427 0.99 12.56 -7.19
N PRO A 428 0.03 12.14 -6.34
CA PRO A 428 -1.31 11.80 -6.81
C PRO A 428 -1.99 13.02 -7.41
N SER A 429 -2.69 12.83 -8.53
CA SER A 429 -3.40 13.91 -9.24
C SER A 429 -4.91 13.65 -9.28
N ALA A 430 -5.71 14.69 -9.05
CA ALA A 430 -7.16 14.67 -9.22
C ALA A 430 -7.58 15.63 -10.36
N THR A 431 -8.55 15.21 -11.18
CA THR A 431 -9.15 16.11 -12.18
C THR A 431 -10.29 16.89 -11.53
N ILE A 432 -10.15 18.21 -11.46
CA ILE A 432 -11.17 19.10 -10.88
C ILE A 432 -11.98 19.73 -12.01
N PRO A 433 -13.28 19.45 -12.15
CA PRO A 433 -14.14 20.11 -13.14
C PRO A 433 -14.16 21.63 -12.94
N GLY A 434 -13.99 22.40 -14.01
CA GLY A 434 -14.17 23.87 -13.98
C GLY A 434 -12.91 24.72 -13.79
N ARG A 435 -11.70 24.14 -13.82
CA ARG A 435 -10.47 24.93 -13.98
C ARG A 435 -10.16 25.13 -15.47
N SER A 436 -10.31 26.35 -15.97
CA SER A 436 -9.84 26.75 -17.29
C SER A 436 -8.31 26.65 -17.33
N ALA A 437 -7.78 25.83 -18.24
CA ALA A 437 -6.36 25.81 -18.56
C ALA A 437 -6.11 26.66 -19.80
N LEU A 438 -5.05 27.46 -19.77
CA LEU A 438 -4.55 28.15 -20.96
C LEU A 438 -4.00 27.08 -21.92
N VAL A 439 -4.65 26.94 -23.08
CA VAL A 439 -4.11 26.19 -24.21
C VAL A 439 -3.14 27.14 -24.92
N LEU A 440 -1.85 26.86 -24.84
CA LEU A 440 -0.82 27.50 -25.67
C LEU A 440 -0.46 26.56 -26.82
#